data_AF-A0A919J4A6-F1
#
_entry.id   AF-A0A919J4A6-F1
#
_cell.length_a   1.000
_cell.length_b   1.000
_cell.length_c   1.000
_cell.angle_alpha   90.00
_cell.angle_beta   90.00
_cell.angle_gamma   90.00
#
_symmetry.space_group_name_H-M   'P 1'
#
loop_
_entity.id
_entity.type
_entity.pdbx_description
1 polymer ?
#
loop_
_entity_poly.entity_id
_entity_poly.type
_entity_poly.pdbx_seq_one_letter_code
_entity_poly.pdbx_strand_id
1 'polypeptide(L)'
;MINLAVIASVPHLHDLSALGSIDMALTHLVLTNDDYADYFLARSRAGVRIVLDNSAYELEADTGKGLNAGAVLAAAERIAATVVICQDVLYDGAATVATTRSFLTEAAGTPYELMAVPQGRTRAEWLDCYRRLVQIPGVTMIGLSKLSVPLSFNAPVAESRLDCVKILLQTGVPLPLHLLGGDRSLPWELAEHRHRGHDSAVVSNDSSFAFWYPATGTPVDAGEGRAEREAPGKPDLISTTLSSDALALAAANIRMLRAAAGLNTDDPNHRERQAA
;
A
#
# COMPACT_ATOMS: atom_id res chain seq x y z
N MET A 1 -9.86 13.33 -0.78
CA MET A 1 -8.91 12.96 0.29
C MET A 1 -8.42 11.57 0.02
N ILE A 2 -7.16 11.26 0.33
CA ILE A 2 -6.55 9.94 0.12
C ILE A 2 -6.24 9.34 1.49
N ASN A 3 -6.68 8.11 1.77
CA ASN A 3 -6.34 7.43 3.01
C ASN A 3 -4.87 6.97 3.02
N LEU A 4 -4.26 6.90 4.20
CA LEU A 4 -2.86 6.52 4.34
C LEU A 4 -2.69 5.36 5.31
N ALA A 5 -2.00 4.32 4.87
CA ALA A 5 -1.41 3.31 5.72
C ALA A 5 0.09 3.57 5.88
N VAL A 6 0.55 3.69 7.13
CA VAL A 6 1.97 3.82 7.45
C VAL A 6 2.50 2.45 7.81
N ILE A 7 3.50 1.98 7.05
CA ILE A 7 4.22 0.74 7.34
C ILE A 7 5.47 1.08 8.15
N ALA A 8 5.56 0.53 9.36
CA ALA A 8 6.70 0.66 10.25
C ALA A 8 7.14 -0.72 10.73
N SER A 9 8.31 -0.78 11.38
CA SER A 9 8.75 -2.02 12.02
C SER A 9 7.88 -2.39 13.24
N VAL A 10 7.92 -3.65 13.65
CA VAL A 10 7.17 -4.18 14.82
C VAL A 10 7.35 -3.28 16.06
N PRO A 11 8.58 -2.85 16.45
CA PRO A 11 8.76 -1.99 17.62
C PRO A 11 8.07 -0.62 17.52
N HIS A 12 7.70 -0.17 16.31
CA HIS A 12 7.14 1.15 16.05
C HIS A 12 5.74 1.11 15.43
N LEU A 13 5.02 -0.01 15.53
CA LEU A 13 3.63 -0.09 15.08
C LEU A 13 2.75 0.91 15.85
N HIS A 14 2.86 0.92 17.19
CA HIS A 14 2.11 1.84 18.05
C HIS A 14 2.52 3.31 17.86
N ASP A 15 3.80 3.57 17.59
CA ASP A 15 4.31 4.93 17.46
C ASP A 15 3.96 5.57 16.10
N LEU A 16 4.06 4.77 15.03
CA LEU A 16 4.06 5.28 13.65
C LEU A 16 2.93 4.70 12.81
N SER A 17 2.76 3.37 12.80
CA SER A 17 1.73 2.74 11.96
C SER A 17 0.35 3.25 12.32
N ALA A 18 0.10 3.38 13.63
CA ALA A 18 -1.11 3.95 14.17
C ALA A 18 -1.46 5.25 13.43
N LEU A 19 -0.54 6.21 13.29
CA LEU A 19 -0.76 7.57 12.75
C LEU A 19 -1.31 7.65 11.30
N GLY A 20 -1.44 6.52 10.60
CA GLY A 20 -2.23 6.40 9.38
C GLY A 20 -3.72 6.67 9.60
N SER A 21 -4.50 6.81 8.52
CA SER A 21 -5.98 6.81 8.57
C SER A 21 -6.58 5.42 8.35
N ILE A 22 -5.78 4.50 7.82
CA ILE A 22 -6.04 3.07 7.68
C ILE A 22 -4.74 2.33 8.02
N ASP A 23 -4.81 1.01 8.12
CA ASP A 23 -3.67 0.16 8.44
C ASP A 23 -3.37 -0.78 7.26
N MET A 24 -2.09 -1.15 7.08
CA MET A 24 -1.62 -2.14 6.10
C MET A 24 -0.78 -3.19 6.81
N ALA A 25 -1.15 -4.46 6.66
CA ALA A 25 -0.45 -5.61 7.21
C ALA A 25 0.18 -6.45 6.09
N LEU A 26 1.28 -7.15 6.37
CA LEU A 26 1.95 -8.03 5.42
C LEU A 26 1.67 -9.50 5.76
N THR A 27 1.13 -10.27 4.81
CA THR A 27 0.75 -11.69 5.02
C THR A 27 1.87 -12.51 5.65
N HIS A 28 3.10 -12.43 5.15
CA HIS A 28 4.21 -13.23 5.70
C HIS A 28 4.52 -12.90 7.17
N LEU A 29 4.38 -11.64 7.60
CA LEU A 29 4.58 -11.25 9.00
C LEU A 29 3.41 -11.70 9.87
N VAL A 30 2.17 -11.55 9.39
CA VAL A 30 0.98 -12.05 10.11
C VAL A 30 1.06 -13.54 10.40
N LEU A 31 1.63 -14.32 9.48
CA LEU A 31 1.75 -15.77 9.64
C LEU A 31 2.93 -16.20 10.53
N THR A 32 3.94 -15.35 10.73
CA THR A 32 5.20 -15.74 11.38
C THR A 32 5.51 -14.96 12.66
N ASN A 33 4.77 -13.89 12.96
CA ASN A 33 5.00 -13.02 14.10
C ASN A 33 3.68 -12.74 14.83
N ASP A 34 3.55 -13.29 16.04
CA ASP A 34 2.33 -13.20 16.84
C ASP A 34 2.04 -11.78 17.32
N ASP A 35 3.07 -11.05 17.79
CA ASP A 35 2.92 -9.66 18.24
C ASP A 35 2.43 -8.74 17.10
N TYR A 36 2.94 -8.95 15.89
CA TYR A 36 2.48 -8.24 14.68
C TYR A 36 1.01 -8.56 14.39
N ALA A 37 0.62 -9.83 14.40
CA ALA A 37 -0.76 -10.23 14.16
C ALA A 37 -1.71 -9.69 15.23
N ASP A 38 -1.33 -9.76 16.50
CA ASP A 38 -2.13 -9.30 17.63
C ASP A 38 -2.34 -7.78 17.58
N TYR A 39 -1.32 -7.01 17.19
CA TYR A 39 -1.46 -5.58 16.94
C TYR A 39 -2.56 -5.30 15.91
N PHE A 40 -2.51 -5.91 14.72
CA PHE A 40 -3.51 -5.65 13.68
C PHE A 40 -4.89 -6.20 14.06
N LEU A 41 -4.98 -7.32 14.76
CA LEU A 41 -6.26 -7.81 15.27
C LEU A 41 -6.90 -6.81 16.25
N ALA A 42 -6.11 -6.22 17.16
CA ALA A 42 -6.58 -5.19 18.07
C ALA A 42 -7.05 -3.94 17.31
N ARG A 43 -6.32 -3.52 16.27
CA ARG A 43 -6.69 -2.40 15.40
C ARG A 43 -8.01 -2.67 14.65
N SER A 44 -8.18 -3.89 14.11
CA SER A 44 -9.44 -4.30 13.46
C SER A 44 -10.62 -4.26 14.43
N ARG A 45 -10.45 -4.77 15.65
CA ARG A 45 -11.48 -4.71 16.72
C ARG A 45 -11.84 -3.28 17.13
N ALA A 46 -10.90 -2.35 17.02
CA ALA A 46 -11.14 -0.91 17.19
C ALA A 46 -11.82 -0.24 15.98
N GLY A 47 -12.22 -1.02 14.96
CA GLY A 47 -12.91 -0.55 13.76
C GLY A 47 -11.99 0.08 12.71
N VAL A 48 -10.68 -0.12 12.83
CA VAL A 48 -9.72 0.36 11.83
C VAL A 48 -9.79 -0.53 10.59
N ARG A 49 -9.90 0.10 9.42
CA ARG A 49 -9.84 -0.62 8.14
C ARG A 49 -8.41 -1.12 7.90
N ILE A 50 -8.28 -2.42 7.65
CA ILE A 50 -6.99 -3.07 7.38
C ILE A 50 -6.94 -3.59 5.96
N VAL A 51 -5.90 -3.19 5.23
CA VAL A 51 -5.50 -3.79 3.95
C VAL A 51 -4.44 -4.86 4.25
N LEU A 52 -4.63 -6.07 3.72
CA LEU A 52 -3.66 -7.15 3.85
C LEU A 52 -2.94 -7.38 2.52
N ASP A 53 -1.63 -7.12 2.53
CA ASP A 53 -0.73 -7.34 1.40
C ASP A 53 -0.38 -8.80 1.21
N ASN A 54 -0.34 -9.26 -0.04
CA ASN A 54 0.03 -10.63 -0.41
C ASN A 54 1.55 -10.90 -0.32
N SER A 55 2.34 -9.90 0.06
CA SER A 55 3.79 -9.91 0.24
C SER A 55 4.60 -10.11 -1.05
N ALA A 56 4.05 -9.75 -2.20
CA ALA A 56 4.74 -9.90 -3.48
C ALA A 56 6.06 -9.12 -3.57
N TYR A 57 6.12 -7.92 -2.97
CA TYR A 57 7.34 -7.10 -2.96
C TYR A 57 8.46 -7.75 -2.14
N GLU A 58 8.14 -8.24 -0.94
CA GLU A 58 9.12 -8.88 -0.06
C GLU A 58 9.63 -10.22 -0.60
N LEU A 59 8.82 -10.91 -1.41
CA LEU A 59 9.15 -12.21 -2.00
C LEU A 59 9.56 -12.14 -3.48
N GLU A 60 9.79 -10.93 -4.00
CA GLU A 60 10.12 -10.70 -5.42
C GLU A 60 11.35 -11.53 -5.84
N ALA A 61 12.42 -11.47 -5.07
CA ALA A 61 13.69 -12.13 -5.39
C ALA A 61 13.60 -13.67 -5.35
N ASP A 62 12.71 -14.21 -4.51
CA ASP A 62 12.61 -15.65 -4.27
C ASP A 62 11.59 -16.32 -5.19
N THR A 63 10.46 -15.66 -5.41
CA THR A 63 9.28 -16.29 -6.03
C THR A 63 8.73 -15.52 -7.23
N GLY A 64 8.99 -14.22 -7.33
CA GLY A 64 8.44 -13.34 -8.35
C GLY A 64 6.91 -13.18 -8.30
N LYS A 65 6.25 -13.55 -7.20
CA LYS A 65 4.78 -13.51 -7.04
C LYS A 65 4.37 -13.33 -5.59
N GLY A 66 3.14 -12.87 -5.37
CA GLY A 66 2.54 -12.86 -4.03
C GLY A 66 2.26 -14.27 -3.50
N LEU A 67 2.02 -14.36 -2.19
CA LEU A 67 1.52 -15.58 -1.55
C LEU A 67 0.16 -16.00 -2.13
N ASN A 68 -0.13 -17.30 -2.08
CA ASN A 68 -1.36 -17.86 -2.62
C ASN A 68 -2.58 -17.54 -1.73
N ALA A 69 -3.77 -17.83 -2.24
CA ALA A 69 -5.02 -17.52 -1.55
C ALA A 69 -5.12 -18.18 -0.17
N GLY A 70 -4.75 -19.46 -0.02
CA GLY A 70 -4.76 -20.12 1.28
C GLY A 70 -3.96 -19.38 2.36
N ALA A 71 -2.73 -18.96 2.07
CA ALA A 71 -1.89 -18.23 3.02
C ALA A 71 -2.46 -16.84 3.33
N VAL A 72 -2.88 -16.10 2.30
CA VAL A 72 -3.42 -14.74 2.46
C VAL A 72 -4.76 -14.76 3.20
N LEU A 73 -5.66 -15.70 2.90
CA LEU A 73 -6.96 -15.82 3.57
C LEU A 73 -6.82 -16.26 5.02
N ALA A 74 -5.86 -17.15 5.33
CA ALA A 74 -5.56 -17.52 6.72
C ALA A 74 -5.04 -16.31 7.53
N ALA A 75 -4.17 -15.50 6.94
CA ALA A 75 -3.72 -14.26 7.55
C ALA A 75 -4.86 -13.23 7.70
N ALA A 76 -5.74 -13.11 6.69
CA ALA A 76 -6.89 -12.21 6.72
C ALA A 76 -7.86 -12.57 7.85
N GLU A 77 -8.15 -13.85 8.02
CA GLU A 77 -8.98 -14.35 9.12
C GLU A 77 -8.33 -14.04 10.47
N ARG A 78 -7.02 -14.30 10.59
CA ARG A 78 -6.26 -14.10 11.84
C ARG A 78 -6.35 -12.67 12.37
N ILE A 79 -6.31 -11.67 11.50
CA ILE A 79 -6.34 -10.24 11.89
C ILE A 79 -7.69 -9.57 11.63
N ALA A 80 -8.69 -10.32 11.16
CA ALA A 80 -9.96 -9.78 10.68
C ALA A 80 -9.76 -8.62 9.68
N ALA A 81 -9.02 -8.87 8.61
CA ALA A 81 -8.73 -7.87 7.57
C ALA A 81 -10.01 -7.41 6.85
N THR A 82 -9.99 -6.19 6.33
CA THR A 82 -11.12 -5.62 5.57
C THR A 82 -10.92 -5.79 4.06
N VAL A 83 -9.70 -5.51 3.59
CA VAL A 83 -9.31 -5.64 2.19
C VAL A 83 -8.21 -6.67 2.09
N VAL A 84 -8.31 -7.55 1.10
CA VAL A 84 -7.30 -8.56 0.81
C VAL A 84 -6.77 -8.36 -0.60
N ILE A 85 -5.45 -8.29 -0.73
CA ILE A 85 -4.78 -8.23 -2.03
C ILE A 85 -4.71 -9.64 -2.61
N CYS A 86 -5.32 -9.83 -3.78
CA CYS A 86 -5.28 -11.09 -4.52
C CYS A 86 -3.85 -11.42 -4.94
N GLN A 87 -3.57 -12.69 -5.19
CA GLN A 87 -2.27 -13.11 -5.72
C GLN A 87 -2.03 -12.54 -7.13
N ASP A 88 -0.89 -11.89 -7.30
CA ASP A 88 -0.36 -11.39 -8.56
C ASP A 88 0.99 -12.02 -8.91
N VAL A 89 1.39 -11.92 -10.18
CA VAL A 89 2.67 -12.39 -10.70
C VAL A 89 3.41 -11.20 -11.28
N LEU A 90 4.55 -10.86 -10.70
CA LEU A 90 5.25 -9.62 -11.02
C LEU A 90 5.59 -9.56 -12.51
N TYR A 91 5.16 -8.45 -13.12
CA TYR A 91 5.40 -8.14 -14.52
C TYR A 91 4.76 -9.10 -15.54
N ASP A 92 3.84 -9.98 -15.14
CA ASP A 92 3.12 -10.89 -16.05
C ASP A 92 1.62 -10.67 -15.94
N GLY A 93 1.05 -9.99 -16.94
CA GLY A 93 -0.36 -9.63 -16.94
C GLY A 93 -1.29 -10.83 -17.11
N ALA A 94 -0.89 -11.82 -17.92
CA ALA A 94 -1.73 -12.98 -18.20
C ALA A 94 -1.78 -13.95 -17.00
N ALA A 95 -0.62 -14.22 -16.39
CA ALA A 95 -0.53 -15.04 -15.19
C ALA A 95 -1.27 -14.38 -14.01
N THR A 96 -1.15 -13.06 -13.84
CA THR A 96 -1.87 -12.31 -12.80
C THR A 96 -3.39 -12.43 -12.93
N VAL A 97 -3.94 -12.36 -14.16
CA VAL A 97 -5.37 -12.58 -14.38
C VAL A 97 -5.77 -14.01 -13.98
N ALA A 98 -4.94 -15.01 -14.30
CA ALA A 98 -5.22 -16.40 -13.95
C ALA A 98 -5.18 -16.64 -12.43
N THR A 99 -4.15 -16.15 -11.73
CA THR A 99 -4.02 -16.28 -10.27
C THR A 99 -5.11 -15.52 -9.55
N THR A 100 -5.50 -14.32 -10.01
CA THR A 100 -6.62 -13.57 -9.43
C THR A 100 -7.94 -14.32 -9.55
N ARG A 101 -8.22 -15.00 -10.68
CA ARG A 101 -9.44 -15.84 -10.82
C ARG A 101 -9.44 -17.04 -9.88
N SER A 102 -8.30 -17.69 -9.71
CA SER A 102 -8.16 -18.79 -8.75
C SER A 102 -8.42 -18.27 -7.32
N PHE A 103 -7.79 -17.15 -6.98
CA PHE A 103 -7.93 -16.51 -5.67
C PHE A 103 -9.40 -16.20 -5.36
N LEU A 104 -10.12 -15.59 -6.30
CA LEU A 104 -11.55 -15.27 -6.15
C LEU A 104 -12.43 -16.49 -5.96
N THR A 105 -12.06 -17.63 -6.55
CA THR A 105 -12.77 -18.89 -6.35
C THR A 105 -12.60 -19.39 -4.92
N GLU A 106 -11.40 -19.28 -4.35
CA GLU A 106 -11.10 -19.66 -2.96
C GLU A 106 -11.67 -18.67 -1.95
N ALA A 107 -11.72 -17.38 -2.29
CA ALA A 107 -12.30 -16.33 -1.46
C ALA A 107 -13.83 -16.22 -1.59
N ALA A 108 -14.48 -17.10 -2.35
CA ALA A 108 -15.93 -17.04 -2.58
C ALA A 108 -16.71 -17.14 -1.26
N GLY A 109 -17.61 -16.18 -1.03
CA GLY A 109 -18.42 -16.12 0.19
C GLY A 109 -17.71 -15.51 1.41
N THR A 110 -16.44 -15.11 1.28
CA THR A 110 -15.77 -14.32 2.32
C THR A 110 -16.30 -12.88 2.34
N PRO A 111 -16.22 -12.17 3.49
CA PRO A 111 -16.69 -10.80 3.60
C PRO A 111 -15.69 -9.75 3.08
N TYR A 112 -14.54 -10.19 2.56
CA TYR A 112 -13.44 -9.30 2.22
C TYR A 112 -13.72 -8.50 0.94
N GLU A 113 -13.26 -7.25 0.93
CA GLU A 113 -13.04 -6.54 -0.32
C GLU A 113 -11.77 -7.08 -1.00
N LEU A 114 -11.82 -7.34 -2.30
CA LEU A 114 -10.73 -8.01 -3.01
C LEU A 114 -10.07 -7.03 -3.98
N MET A 115 -8.79 -6.78 -3.73
CA MET A 115 -7.96 -5.89 -4.55
C MET A 115 -7.13 -6.72 -5.53
N ALA A 116 -7.31 -6.46 -6.83
CA ALA A 116 -6.43 -7.01 -7.85
C ALA A 116 -5.32 -6.01 -8.22
N VAL A 117 -4.14 -6.51 -8.57
CA VAL A 117 -2.97 -5.67 -8.91
C VAL A 117 -2.60 -5.94 -10.36
N PRO A 118 -2.93 -5.07 -11.32
CA PRO A 118 -2.52 -5.25 -12.70
C PRO A 118 -1.00 -5.25 -12.84
N GLN A 119 -0.50 -6.18 -13.65
CA GLN A 119 0.92 -6.42 -13.87
C GLN A 119 1.23 -6.40 -15.37
N GLY A 120 2.49 -6.17 -15.69
CA GLY A 120 3.02 -6.19 -17.05
C GLY A 120 4.42 -5.59 -17.15
N ARG A 121 5.06 -5.79 -18.32
CA ARG A 121 6.35 -5.18 -18.70
C ARG A 121 6.20 -4.02 -19.67
N THR A 122 5.04 -3.88 -20.28
CA THR A 122 4.75 -2.79 -21.22
C THR A 122 3.41 -2.17 -20.89
N ARG A 123 3.25 -0.89 -21.23
CA ARG A 123 1.97 -0.17 -21.07
C ARG A 123 0.79 -0.90 -21.71
N ALA A 124 0.99 -1.52 -22.88
CA ALA A 124 -0.05 -2.26 -23.57
C ALA A 124 -0.49 -3.51 -22.78
N GLU A 125 0.48 -4.29 -22.31
CA GLU A 125 0.22 -5.48 -21.48
C GLU A 125 -0.45 -5.10 -20.15
N TRP A 126 0.08 -4.08 -19.46
CA TRP A 126 -0.47 -3.62 -18.19
C TRP A 126 -1.93 -3.18 -18.33
N LEU A 127 -2.25 -2.41 -19.39
CA LEU A 127 -3.62 -1.98 -19.68
C LEU A 127 -4.54 -3.14 -20.10
N ASP A 128 -4.03 -4.17 -20.78
CA ASP A 128 -4.81 -5.40 -21.03
C ASP A 128 -5.11 -6.14 -19.73
N CYS A 129 -4.11 -6.32 -18.88
CA CYS A 129 -4.27 -6.93 -17.55
C CYS A 129 -5.32 -6.18 -16.73
N TYR A 130 -5.20 -4.86 -16.62
CA TYR A 130 -6.18 -4.01 -15.94
C TYR A 130 -7.60 -4.23 -16.46
N ARG A 131 -7.81 -4.14 -17.78
CA ARG A 131 -9.15 -4.31 -18.40
C ARG A 131 -9.75 -5.69 -18.09
N ARG A 132 -8.92 -6.73 -18.09
CA ARG A 132 -9.37 -8.09 -17.79
C ARG A 132 -9.68 -8.27 -16.31
N LEU A 133 -8.91 -7.65 -15.41
CA LEU A 133 -9.11 -7.72 -13.96
C LEU A 133 -10.38 -7.00 -13.50
N VAL A 134 -10.64 -5.79 -13.99
CA VAL A 134 -11.87 -5.03 -13.63
C VAL A 134 -13.16 -5.68 -14.12
N GLN A 135 -13.06 -6.62 -15.07
CA GLN A 135 -14.19 -7.39 -15.58
C GLN A 135 -14.44 -8.68 -14.79
N ILE A 136 -13.58 -9.05 -13.82
CA ILE A 136 -13.78 -10.26 -13.02
C ILE A 136 -14.77 -9.94 -11.89
N PRO A 137 -15.92 -10.63 -11.80
CA PRO A 137 -16.83 -10.45 -10.68
C PRO A 137 -16.13 -10.74 -9.34
N GLY A 138 -16.31 -9.85 -8.38
CA GLY A 138 -15.71 -9.94 -7.04
C GLY A 138 -14.47 -9.07 -6.84
N VAL A 139 -13.81 -8.57 -7.90
CA VAL A 139 -12.79 -7.53 -7.76
C VAL A 139 -13.47 -6.20 -7.43
N THR A 140 -13.11 -5.60 -6.30
CA THR A 140 -13.71 -4.34 -5.83
C THR A 140 -12.73 -3.17 -5.79
N MET A 141 -11.43 -3.44 -5.90
CA MET A 141 -10.37 -2.43 -5.83
C MET A 141 -9.20 -2.79 -6.74
N ILE A 142 -8.46 -1.79 -7.21
CA ILE A 142 -7.28 -1.97 -8.04
C ILE A 142 -6.04 -1.36 -7.35
N GLY A 143 -5.00 -2.17 -7.21
CA GLY A 143 -3.69 -1.74 -6.70
C GLY A 143 -2.77 -1.26 -7.83
N LEU A 144 -2.16 -0.09 -7.66
CA LEU A 144 -1.17 0.47 -8.58
C LEU A 144 0.25 0.27 -8.01
N SER A 145 0.90 -0.81 -8.46
CA SER A 145 2.24 -1.22 -8.03
C SER A 145 3.30 -0.16 -8.27
N LYS A 146 4.13 0.13 -7.26
CA LYS A 146 5.37 0.92 -7.41
C LYS A 146 6.45 0.25 -8.28
N LEU A 147 6.26 -1.01 -8.69
CA LEU A 147 7.19 -1.75 -9.53
C LEU A 147 6.69 -1.83 -10.98
N SER A 148 5.52 -2.42 -11.19
CA SER A 148 5.05 -2.73 -12.55
C SER A 148 4.55 -1.51 -13.32
N VAL A 149 3.93 -0.53 -12.65
CA VAL A 149 3.49 0.70 -13.32
C VAL A 149 4.68 1.48 -13.89
N PRO A 150 5.72 1.85 -13.11
CA PRO A 150 6.88 2.55 -13.67
C PRO A 150 7.64 1.76 -14.72
N LEU A 151 7.77 0.44 -14.55
CA LEU A 151 8.37 -0.41 -15.59
C LEU A 151 7.57 -0.34 -16.90
N SER A 152 6.25 -0.53 -16.82
CA SER A 152 5.36 -0.58 -17.98
C SER A 152 5.25 0.76 -18.70
N PHE A 153 5.29 1.86 -17.94
CA PHE A 153 5.14 3.23 -18.45
C PHE A 153 6.48 3.90 -18.74
N ASN A 154 7.59 3.28 -18.35
CA ASN A 154 8.96 3.73 -18.58
C ASN A 154 9.23 5.17 -18.09
N ALA A 155 8.77 5.48 -16.87
CA ALA A 155 9.07 6.73 -16.18
C ALA A 155 9.19 6.47 -14.66
N PRO A 156 9.63 7.43 -13.84
CA PRO A 156 9.66 7.24 -12.38
C PRO A 156 8.27 6.98 -11.79
N VAL A 157 8.22 6.50 -10.54
CA VAL A 157 7.01 5.94 -9.93
C VAL A 157 5.85 6.92 -9.98
N ALA A 158 6.05 8.13 -9.46
CA ALA A 158 5.00 9.12 -9.35
C ALA A 158 4.49 9.59 -10.71
N GLU A 159 5.40 9.91 -11.65
CA GLU A 159 5.03 10.35 -13.00
C GLU A 159 4.27 9.26 -13.76
N SER A 160 4.68 7.99 -13.59
CA SER A 160 4.02 6.83 -14.21
C SER A 160 2.63 6.59 -13.64
N ARG A 161 2.45 6.67 -12.31
CA ARG A 161 1.14 6.51 -11.67
C ARG A 161 0.21 7.69 -11.98
N LEU A 162 0.72 8.91 -12.08
CA LEU A 162 -0.06 10.07 -12.53
C LEU A 162 -0.54 9.93 -13.98
N ASP A 163 0.30 9.48 -14.90
CA ASP A 163 -0.12 9.20 -16.30
C ASP A 163 -1.12 8.04 -16.35
N CYS A 164 -0.83 6.95 -15.63
CA CYS A 164 -1.72 5.79 -15.51
C CYS A 164 -3.13 6.21 -15.07
N VAL A 165 -3.27 6.91 -13.94
CA VAL A 165 -4.57 7.34 -13.42
C VAL A 165 -5.29 8.28 -14.38
N LYS A 166 -4.57 9.20 -15.03
CA LYS A 166 -5.15 10.07 -16.07
C LYS A 166 -5.77 9.25 -17.21
N ILE A 167 -5.07 8.23 -17.71
CA ILE A 167 -5.59 7.35 -18.76
C ILE A 167 -6.82 6.59 -18.29
N LEU A 168 -6.78 6.03 -17.07
CA LEU A 168 -7.91 5.26 -16.54
C LEU A 168 -9.17 6.13 -16.47
N LEU A 169 -9.04 7.35 -15.93
CA LEU A 169 -10.13 8.34 -15.86
C LEU A 169 -10.66 8.73 -17.24
N GLN A 170 -9.80 8.82 -18.25
CA GLN A 170 -10.21 9.09 -19.64
C GLN A 170 -10.99 7.92 -20.28
N THR A 171 -10.80 6.70 -19.77
CA THR A 171 -11.54 5.51 -20.25
C THR A 171 -12.85 5.25 -19.49
N GLY A 172 -13.11 5.99 -18.42
CA GLY A 172 -14.30 5.85 -17.58
C GLY A 172 -13.97 6.06 -16.11
N VAL A 173 -14.97 5.88 -15.23
CA VAL A 173 -14.73 5.86 -13.78
C VAL A 173 -14.12 4.51 -13.42
N PRO A 174 -12.86 4.45 -12.95
CA PRO A 174 -12.24 3.20 -12.55
C PRO A 174 -12.86 2.68 -11.24
N LEU A 175 -12.61 1.40 -10.92
CA LEU A 175 -12.74 0.93 -9.54
C LEU A 175 -11.85 1.79 -8.62
N PRO A 176 -12.15 1.85 -7.30
CA PRO A 176 -11.28 2.52 -6.34
C PRO A 176 -9.81 2.08 -6.50
N LEU A 177 -8.91 3.06 -6.51
CA LEU A 177 -7.48 2.85 -6.73
C LEU A 177 -6.71 2.98 -5.42
N HIS A 178 -5.83 2.02 -5.16
CA HIS A 178 -4.89 2.01 -4.05
C HIS A 178 -3.46 2.12 -4.59
N LEU A 179 -2.70 3.13 -4.17
CA LEU A 179 -1.30 3.29 -4.58
C LEU A 179 -0.43 2.38 -3.70
N LEU A 180 0.14 1.33 -4.29
CA LEU A 180 0.95 0.35 -3.54
C LEU A 180 2.37 0.85 -3.33
N GLY A 181 2.75 1.12 -2.09
CA GLY A 181 4.04 1.70 -1.72
C GLY A 181 4.27 3.13 -2.25
N GLY A 182 5.48 3.65 -2.01
CA GLY A 182 5.96 4.90 -2.58
C GLY A 182 7.48 4.94 -2.72
N ASP A 183 7.97 5.92 -3.46
CA ASP A 183 9.39 6.22 -3.65
C ASP A 183 9.76 7.55 -2.97
N ARG A 184 10.94 8.08 -3.26
CA ARG A 184 11.44 9.38 -2.80
C ARG A 184 10.53 10.58 -3.04
N SER A 185 9.48 10.44 -3.85
CA SER A 185 8.57 11.51 -4.23
C SER A 185 7.13 11.33 -3.74
N LEU A 186 6.88 10.37 -2.86
CA LEU A 186 5.52 10.05 -2.41
C LEU A 186 4.72 11.26 -1.87
N PRO A 187 5.25 12.14 -1.00
CA PRO A 187 4.49 13.30 -0.56
C PRO A 187 4.08 14.21 -1.74
N TRP A 188 4.99 14.48 -2.67
CA TRP A 188 4.68 15.23 -3.89
C TRP A 188 3.60 14.53 -4.73
N GLU A 189 3.70 13.22 -4.93
CA GLU A 189 2.75 12.44 -5.72
C GLU A 189 1.32 12.51 -5.16
N LEU A 190 1.17 12.36 -3.84
CA LEU A 190 -0.13 12.46 -3.17
C LEU A 190 -0.75 13.85 -3.36
N ALA A 191 0.07 14.90 -3.25
CA ALA A 191 -0.37 16.27 -3.49
C ALA A 191 -0.80 16.48 -4.96
N GLU A 192 -0.05 15.92 -5.92
CA GLU A 192 -0.38 15.99 -7.35
C GLU A 192 -1.67 15.26 -7.70
N HIS A 193 -1.92 14.07 -7.14
CA HIS A 193 -3.20 13.37 -7.35
C HIS A 193 -4.38 14.26 -6.92
N ARG A 194 -4.26 14.94 -5.78
CA ARG A 194 -5.31 15.87 -5.33
C ARG A 194 -5.43 17.10 -6.20
N HIS A 195 -4.30 17.73 -6.55
CA HIS A 195 -4.29 18.92 -7.40
C HIS A 195 -4.98 18.66 -8.75
N ARG A 196 -4.82 17.45 -9.29
CA ARG A 196 -5.41 17.01 -10.55
C ARG A 196 -6.83 16.43 -10.41
N GLY A 197 -7.41 16.41 -9.21
CA GLY A 197 -8.73 15.83 -8.93
C GLY A 197 -8.79 14.30 -9.05
N HIS A 198 -7.64 13.63 -9.05
CA HIS A 198 -7.54 12.17 -9.10
C HIS A 198 -7.99 11.51 -7.80
N ASP A 199 -8.13 12.24 -6.70
CA ASP A 199 -8.57 11.74 -5.40
C ASP A 199 -10.06 11.35 -5.35
N SER A 200 -10.78 11.52 -6.46
CA SER A 200 -12.07 10.89 -6.73
C SER A 200 -11.96 9.39 -7.08
N ALA A 201 -10.80 8.95 -7.59
CA ALA A 201 -10.51 7.56 -7.93
C ALA A 201 -9.42 6.95 -7.03
N VAL A 202 -8.38 7.71 -6.69
CA VAL A 202 -7.31 7.30 -5.78
C VAL A 202 -7.80 7.48 -4.35
N VAL A 203 -8.16 6.36 -3.71
CA VAL A 203 -8.80 6.36 -2.38
C VAL A 203 -7.82 6.09 -1.25
N SER A 204 -6.66 5.51 -1.54
CA SER A 204 -5.67 5.17 -0.50
C SER A 204 -4.26 4.95 -1.04
N ASN A 205 -3.29 5.00 -0.14
CA ASN A 205 -1.89 4.62 -0.34
C ASN A 205 -1.36 3.91 0.91
N ASP A 206 -0.51 2.90 0.74
CA ASP A 206 0.38 2.40 1.78
C ASP A 206 1.84 2.80 1.49
N SER A 207 2.63 3.01 2.54
CA SER A 207 4.07 3.16 2.35
C SER A 207 4.87 3.00 3.63
N SER A 208 6.08 2.45 3.50
CA SER A 208 7.11 2.53 4.53
C SER A 208 7.96 3.81 4.44
N PHE A 209 7.68 4.74 3.51
CA PHE A 209 8.45 5.97 3.29
C PHE A 209 8.77 6.72 4.58
N ALA A 210 7.74 6.99 5.40
CA ALA A 210 7.93 7.81 6.59
C ALA A 210 8.77 7.10 7.68
N PHE A 211 8.83 5.78 7.67
CA PHE A 211 9.71 5.00 8.55
C PHE A 211 11.11 4.82 7.95
N TRP A 212 11.17 4.45 6.68
CA TRP A 212 12.38 4.07 5.95
C TRP A 212 13.37 5.23 5.79
N TYR A 213 12.89 6.42 5.41
CA TYR A 213 13.77 7.55 5.18
C TYR A 213 14.50 8.00 6.46
N PRO A 214 13.80 8.16 7.60
CA PRO A 214 14.47 8.40 8.89
C PRO A 214 15.36 7.24 9.35
N ALA A 215 14.93 5.98 9.18
CA ALA A 215 15.73 4.80 9.54
C ALA A 215 17.10 4.77 8.85
N THR A 216 17.19 5.34 7.65
CA THR A 216 18.41 5.38 6.84
C THR A 216 19.14 6.72 6.92
N GLY A 217 18.63 7.69 7.69
CA GLY A 217 19.15 9.05 7.72
C GLY A 217 19.05 9.78 6.38
N THR A 218 18.12 9.38 5.52
CA THR A 218 17.91 10.02 4.21
C THR A 218 16.99 11.23 4.39
N PRO A 219 17.49 12.45 4.14
CA PRO A 219 16.71 13.66 4.33
C PRO A 219 15.59 13.77 3.29
N VAL A 220 14.47 14.34 3.72
CA VAL A 220 13.34 14.69 2.86
C VAL A 220 13.15 16.20 2.92
N ASP A 221 13.09 16.84 1.77
CA ASP A 221 12.73 18.25 1.68
C ASP A 221 11.22 18.39 1.89
N ALA A 222 10.82 19.04 2.99
CA ALA A 222 9.42 19.22 3.34
C ALA A 222 8.69 20.24 2.44
N GLY A 223 9.43 21.16 1.81
CA GLY A 223 8.88 22.14 0.87
C GLY A 223 8.59 21.52 -0.50
N GLU A 224 9.48 20.63 -0.97
CA GLU A 224 9.29 19.92 -2.24
C GLU A 224 8.47 18.64 -2.09
N GLY A 225 8.39 18.08 -0.87
CA GLY A 225 7.78 16.77 -0.64
C GLY A 225 8.56 15.64 -1.31
N ARG A 226 9.88 15.81 -1.45
CA ARG A 226 10.77 14.88 -2.16
C ARG A 226 12.08 14.71 -1.40
N ALA A 227 12.70 13.54 -1.53
CA ALA A 227 14.11 13.37 -1.21
C ALA A 227 14.95 13.47 -2.48
N GLU A 228 16.18 13.99 -2.33
CA GLU A 228 17.15 14.14 -3.43
C GLU A 228 17.47 12.78 -4.06
N ARG A 229 17.53 11.73 -3.24
CA ARG A 229 17.83 10.35 -3.64
C ARG A 229 16.86 9.37 -2.99
N GLU A 230 16.74 8.19 -3.60
CA GLU A 230 16.05 7.07 -2.98
C GLU A 230 16.79 6.64 -1.72
N ALA A 231 16.04 6.29 -0.67
CA ALA A 231 16.64 5.70 0.51
C ALA A 231 17.37 4.38 0.14
N PRO A 232 18.55 4.11 0.74
CA PRO A 232 19.23 2.83 0.55
C PRO A 232 18.41 1.68 1.13
N GLY A 233 18.85 0.43 0.97
CA GLY A 233 18.13 -0.81 1.31
C GLY A 233 17.05 -0.72 2.42
N LYS A 234 15.88 -1.33 2.14
CA LYS A 234 14.71 -1.28 3.02
C LYS A 234 15.07 -1.84 4.42
N PRO A 235 14.79 -1.11 5.51
CA PRO A 235 15.06 -1.59 6.87
C PRO A 235 14.23 -2.84 7.16
N ASP A 236 14.76 -3.71 8.01
CA ASP A 236 14.04 -4.87 8.50
C ASP A 236 12.82 -4.42 9.31
N LEU A 237 11.63 -4.83 8.89
CA LEU A 237 10.39 -4.49 9.57
C LEU A 237 10.17 -5.31 10.84
N ILE A 238 10.99 -6.32 11.14
CA ILE A 238 10.84 -7.10 12.37
C ILE A 238 11.56 -6.42 13.53
N SER A 239 12.84 -6.09 13.36
CA SER A 239 13.71 -5.73 14.49
C SER A 239 14.23 -4.29 14.48
N THR A 240 14.07 -3.54 13.39
CA THR A 240 14.65 -2.19 13.31
C THR A 240 14.00 -1.24 14.31
N THR A 241 14.82 -0.61 15.15
CA THR A 241 14.41 0.47 16.07
C THR A 241 14.98 1.81 15.63
N LEU A 242 14.19 2.88 15.76
CA LEU A 242 14.60 4.25 15.53
C LEU A 242 15.13 4.89 16.81
N SER A 243 16.13 5.77 16.69
CA SER A 243 16.47 6.71 17.76
C SER A 243 15.32 7.70 17.99
N SER A 244 15.29 8.39 19.13
CA SER A 244 14.28 9.41 19.41
C SER A 244 14.20 10.49 18.33
N ASP A 245 15.35 10.93 17.80
CA ASP A 245 15.40 11.93 16.73
C ASP A 245 14.86 11.38 15.41
N ALA A 246 15.22 10.14 15.06
CA ALA A 246 14.69 9.50 13.86
C ALA A 246 13.18 9.22 13.96
N LEU A 247 12.69 8.86 15.15
CA LEU A 247 11.27 8.68 15.41
C LEU A 247 10.49 10.00 15.30
N ALA A 248 11.06 11.10 15.82
CA ALA A 248 10.48 12.43 15.68
C ALA A 248 10.42 12.87 14.20
N LEU A 249 11.47 12.57 13.43
CA LEU A 249 11.50 12.82 11.99
C LEU A 249 10.47 11.96 11.24
N ALA A 250 10.31 10.69 11.62
CA ALA A 250 9.28 9.81 11.05
C ALA A 250 7.87 10.36 11.29
N ALA A 251 7.57 10.81 12.51
CA ALA A 251 6.30 11.47 12.82
C ALA A 251 6.10 12.76 12.00
N ALA A 252 7.16 13.54 11.78
CA ALA A 252 7.09 14.73 10.91
C ALA A 252 6.80 14.35 9.45
N ASN A 253 7.43 13.31 8.93
CA ASN A 253 7.17 12.79 7.58
C ASN A 253 5.74 12.27 7.43
N ILE A 254 5.17 11.64 8.46
CA ILE A 254 3.75 11.23 8.45
C ILE A 254 2.84 12.46 8.39
N ARG A 255 3.11 13.51 9.16
CA ARG A 255 2.33 14.77 9.08
C ARG A 255 2.37 15.37 7.68
N MET A 256 3.53 15.37 7.04
CA MET A 256 3.69 15.81 5.66
C MET A 256 2.88 14.95 4.68
N LEU A 257 2.93 13.62 4.79
CA LEU A 257 2.11 12.72 3.97
C LEU A 257 0.62 12.97 4.19
N ARG A 258 0.17 13.13 5.44
CA ARG A 258 -1.23 13.45 5.78
C ARG A 258 -1.69 14.75 5.12
N ALA A 259 -0.88 15.81 5.21
CA ALA A 259 -1.17 17.08 4.55
C ALA A 259 -1.26 16.93 3.03
N ALA A 260 -0.30 16.22 2.41
CA ALA A 260 -0.30 15.93 0.98
C ALA A 260 -1.55 15.13 0.56
N ALA A 261 -1.99 14.17 1.37
CA ALA A 261 -3.18 13.37 1.16
C ALA A 261 -4.51 14.09 1.49
N GLY A 262 -4.44 15.30 2.03
CA GLY A 262 -5.60 16.11 2.42
C GLY A 262 -6.29 15.63 3.70
N LEU A 263 -5.57 14.88 4.54
CA LEU A 263 -6.04 14.45 5.87
C LEU A 263 -5.73 15.52 6.92
N ASN A 264 -6.53 15.55 8.00
CA ASN A 264 -6.27 16.45 9.13
C ASN A 264 -4.92 16.10 9.79
N THR A 265 -4.03 17.07 9.93
CA THR A 265 -2.70 16.90 10.54
C THR A 265 -2.75 16.78 12.07
N ASP A 266 -3.82 17.28 12.69
CA ASP A 266 -3.96 17.41 14.15
C ASP A 266 -5.08 16.53 14.73
N ASP A 267 -5.54 15.51 14.01
CA ASP A 267 -6.70 14.69 14.43
C ASP A 267 -6.50 14.11 15.85
N PRO A 268 -7.20 14.65 16.87
CA PRO A 268 -7.04 14.21 18.26
C PRO A 268 -7.63 12.82 18.51
N ASN A 269 -8.60 12.42 17.68
CA ASN A 269 -9.26 11.11 17.77
C ASN A 269 -8.33 9.95 17.42
N HIS A 270 -7.11 10.24 16.98
CA HIS A 270 -6.07 9.26 16.79
C HIS A 270 -5.50 8.75 18.12
N ARG A 271 -5.29 9.66 19.09
CA ARG A 271 -4.73 9.31 20.41
C ARG A 271 -5.74 8.61 21.31
N GLU A 272 -7.02 8.96 21.22
CA GLU A 272 -8.06 8.39 22.10
C GLU A 272 -8.44 6.95 21.72
N ARG A 273 -8.34 6.57 20.43
CA ARG A 273 -8.53 5.18 19.97
C ARG A 273 -7.37 4.23 20.34
N GLN A 274 -6.31 4.75 20.95
CA GLN A 274 -5.15 3.98 21.42
C GLN A 274 -5.23 3.63 22.91
N ALA A 275 -6.16 4.24 23.67
CA ALA A 275 -6.28 4.10 25.12
C ALA A 275 -7.47 3.24 25.58
N ALA A 276 -8.22 2.65 24.64
CA ALA A 276 -9.36 1.75 24.88
C ALA A 276 -9.08 0.38 24.28
#